data_AF-A0A150WWN2-F1
#
_entry.id   AF-A0A150WWN2-F1
#
_cell.length_a   1.000
_cell.length_b   1.000
_cell.length_c   1.000
_cell.angle_alpha   90.00
_cell.angle_beta   90.00
_cell.angle_gamma   90.00
#
_symmetry.space_group_name_H-M   'P 1'
#
loop_
_entity.id
_entity.type
_entity.pdbx_description
1 polymer ?
#
loop_
_entity_poly.entity_id
_entity_poly.type
_entity_poly.pdbx_seq_one_letter_code
_entity_poly.pdbx_strand_id
1 'polypeptide(L)'
;MFGLGMSELIFLGVLALIVIGPKELPELARTLGRFINELKRSTNILGEDLKQQARFDRIDFNEPPKKQSQPPSYDHHPTISEEASDPQQMELTEQKNTEDKEHKPS
;
A
#
# COMPACT_ATOMS: atom_id res chain seq x y z
N MET A 1 16.42 -35.69 -5.20
CA MET A 1 15.43 -36.30 -6.11
C MET A 1 14.01 -36.04 -5.60
N PHE A 2 13.63 -34.76 -5.46
CA PHE A 2 12.28 -34.37 -5.06
C PHE A 2 11.92 -33.11 -5.85
N GLY A 3 11.60 -33.32 -7.13
CA GLY A 3 11.04 -32.28 -7.98
C GLY A 3 9.53 -32.42 -7.89
N LEU A 4 8.89 -31.67 -6.98
CA LEU A 4 7.44 -31.49 -7.05
C LEU A 4 7.16 -30.54 -8.20
N GLY A 5 7.01 -31.09 -9.39
CA GLY A 5 6.57 -30.38 -10.57
C GLY A 5 5.06 -30.21 -10.59
N MET A 6 4.59 -29.43 -11.56
CA MET A 6 3.15 -29.29 -11.82
C MET A 6 2.50 -30.64 -12.15
N SER A 7 3.23 -31.52 -12.84
CA SER A 7 2.86 -32.90 -13.14
C SER A 7 2.53 -33.70 -11.89
N GLU A 8 3.42 -33.71 -10.90
CA GLU A 8 3.26 -34.44 -9.64
C GLU A 8 2.09 -33.89 -8.82
N LEU A 9 1.90 -32.56 -8.78
CA LEU A 9 0.76 -31.95 -8.10
C LEU A 9 -0.57 -32.34 -8.74
N ILE A 10 -0.65 -32.37 -10.07
CA ILE A 10 -1.86 -32.82 -10.77
C ILE A 10 -2.13 -34.30 -10.48
N PHE A 11 -1.09 -35.15 -10.52
CA PHE A 11 -1.24 -36.57 -10.22
C PHE A 11 -1.74 -36.83 -8.80
N LEU A 12 -1.15 -36.16 -7.80
CA LEU A 12 -1.60 -36.24 -6.40
C LEU A 12 -3.00 -35.64 -6.22
N GLY A 13 -3.31 -34.56 -6.94
CA GLY A 13 -4.65 -33.96 -6.96
C GLY A 13 -5.70 -34.96 -7.44
N VAL A 14 -5.47 -35.62 -8.57
CA VAL A 14 -6.38 -36.65 -9.09
C VAL A 14 -6.53 -37.81 -8.11
N LEU A 15 -5.43 -38.29 -7.51
CA LEU A 15 -5.49 -39.37 -6.52
C LEU A 15 -6.32 -38.96 -5.30
N ALA A 16 -6.12 -37.75 -4.78
CA ALA A 16 -6.91 -37.22 -3.67
C ALA A 16 -8.38 -37.05 -4.04
N LEU A 17 -8.69 -36.62 -5.27
CA LEU A 17 -10.07 -36.52 -5.77
C LEU A 17 -10.75 -37.88 -5.87
N ILE A 18 -10.03 -38.96 -6.17
CA ILE A 18 -10.60 -40.32 -6.21
C ILE A 18 -10.86 -40.85 -4.80
N VAL A 19 -9.92 -40.64 -3.87
CA VAL A 19 -9.99 -41.18 -2.51
C VAL A 19 -11.01 -40.43 -1.65
N ILE A 20 -10.99 -39.10 -1.71
CA ILE A 20 -11.81 -38.21 -0.87
C ILE A 20 -13.05 -37.74 -1.63
N GLY A 21 -12.94 -37.50 -2.93
CA GLY A 21 -14.02 -36.96 -3.75
C GLY A 21 -13.83 -35.48 -4.12
N PRO A 22 -14.25 -35.05 -5.33
CA PRO A 22 -14.13 -33.66 -5.80
C PRO A 22 -15.00 -32.66 -5.04
N LYS A 23 -16.06 -33.13 -4.39
CA LYS A 23 -16.96 -32.28 -3.59
C LYS A 23 -16.46 -32.12 -2.16
N GLU A 24 -15.83 -33.14 -1.60
CA GLU A 24 -15.37 -33.14 -0.21
C GLU A 24 -14.04 -32.39 -0.03
N LEU A 25 -13.08 -32.52 -0.95
CA LEU A 25 -11.82 -31.78 -0.89
C LEU A 25 -11.98 -30.26 -0.65
N PRO A 26 -12.83 -29.52 -1.40
CA PRO A 26 -13.02 -28.09 -1.15
C PRO A 26 -13.75 -27.81 0.17
N GLU A 27 -14.61 -28.74 0.63
CA GLU A 27 -15.29 -28.61 1.92
C GLU A 27 -14.31 -28.78 3.08
N LEU A 28 -13.46 -29.82 3.06
CA LEU A 28 -12.38 -30.03 4.02
C LEU A 28 -11.41 -28.84 4.05
N ALA A 29 -11.01 -28.34 2.88
CA ALA A 29 -10.12 -27.19 2.77
C ALA A 29 -10.74 -25.92 3.39
N ARG A 30 -12.04 -25.68 3.20
CA ARG A 30 -12.75 -24.55 3.84
C ARG A 30 -12.76 -24.69 5.35
N THR A 31 -13.04 -25.89 5.87
CA THR A 31 -13.07 -26.15 7.31
C THR A 31 -11.69 -25.98 7.94
N LEU A 32 -10.67 -26.59 7.34
CA LEU A 32 -9.28 -26.46 7.78
C LEU A 32 -8.79 -25.01 7.65
N GLY A 33 -9.16 -24.32 6.58
CA GLY A 33 -8.82 -22.92 6.35
C GLY A 33 -9.39 -21.99 7.42
N ARG A 34 -10.65 -22.21 7.83
CA ARG A 34 -11.25 -21.48 8.97
C ARG A 34 -10.48 -21.76 10.25
N PHE A 35 -10.18 -23.02 10.55
CA PHE A 35 -9.41 -23.39 11.74
C PHE A 35 -8.03 -22.72 11.77
N ILE A 36 -7.28 -22.78 10.66
CA ILE A 36 -5.97 -22.10 10.54
C ILE A 36 -6.12 -20.59 10.68
N ASN A 37 -7.17 -19.99 10.12
CA ASN A 37 -7.40 -18.55 10.24
C ASN A 37 -7.68 -18.11 11.67
N GLU A 38 -8.51 -18.87 12.40
CA GLU A 38 -8.76 -18.67 13.82
C GLU A 38 -7.47 -18.83 14.64
N LEU A 39 -6.69 -19.88 14.39
CA LEU A 39 -5.39 -20.08 15.04
C LEU A 39 -4.43 -18.90 14.75
N LYS A 40 -4.38 -18.42 13.51
CA LYS A 40 -3.55 -17.28 13.12
C LYS A 40 -3.98 -16.01 13.86
N ARG A 41 -5.29 -15.78 14.00
CA ARG A 41 -5.84 -14.63 14.73
C ARG A 41 -5.49 -14.70 16.21
N SER A 42 -5.68 -15.84 16.85
CA SER A 42 -5.31 -16.06 18.25
C SER A 42 -3.81 -15.91 18.47
N THR A 43 -2.98 -16.44 17.55
CA THR A 43 -1.51 -16.32 17.62
C THR A 43 -1.05 -14.88 17.43
N ASN A 44 -1.68 -14.10 16.56
CA ASN A 44 -1.34 -12.69 16.38
C ASN A 44 -1.57 -11.86 17.65
N ILE A 45 -2.66 -12.10 18.37
CA ILE A 45 -2.95 -11.41 19.63
C ILE A 45 -1.85 -11.69 20.66
N LEU A 46 -1.48 -12.96 20.83
CA LEU A 46 -0.39 -13.37 21.73
C LEU A 46 0.95 -12.77 21.28
N GLY A 47 1.20 -12.74 19.97
CA GLY A 47 2.41 -12.17 19.38
C GLY A 47 2.51 -10.66 19.59
N GLU A 48 1.40 -9.93 19.55
CA GLU A 48 1.36 -8.49 19.83
C GLU A 48 1.69 -8.19 21.30
N ASP A 49 1.14 -8.96 22.24
CA ASP A 49 1.45 -8.84 23.67
C ASP A 49 2.93 -9.14 23.97
N LEU A 50 3.47 -10.22 23.39
CA LEU A 50 4.87 -10.61 23.50
C LEU A 50 5.80 -9.55 22.87
N LYS A 51 5.41 -8.99 21.72
CA LYS A 51 6.17 -7.95 21.03
C LYS A 51 6.15 -6.63 21.80
N GLN A 52 5.03 -6.30 22.46
CA GLN A 52 4.93 -5.15 23.33
C GLN A 52 5.81 -5.33 24.58
N GLN A 53 5.76 -6.48 25.24
CA GLN A 53 6.63 -6.80 26.38
C GLN A 53 8.12 -6.80 25.99
N ALA A 54 8.47 -7.39 24.85
CA ALA A 54 9.85 -7.38 24.33
C ALA A 54 10.33 -5.98 23.93
N ARG A 55 9.44 -5.06 23.58
CA ARG A 55 9.75 -3.63 23.38
C ARG A 55 9.99 -2.90 24.70
N PHE A 56 9.29 -3.28 25.77
CA PHE A 56 9.50 -2.72 27.11
C PHE A 56 10.77 -3.25 27.77
N ASP A 57 11.15 -4.51 27.55
CA ASP A 57 12.43 -5.05 28.03
C ASP A 57 13.63 -4.55 27.21
N ARG A 58 13.41 -4.07 25.98
CA ARG A 58 14.39 -3.31 25.19
C ARG A 58 14.20 -1.81 25.37
N ILE A 59 14.32 -1.30 26.59
CA ILE A 59 14.75 0.10 26.76
C ILE A 59 16.27 0.13 26.59
N ASP A 60 16.70 0.08 25.33
CA ASP A 60 18.02 0.56 24.94
C ASP A 60 17.93 2.09 24.86
N PHE A 61 18.63 2.79 25.78
CA PHE A 61 18.64 4.24 25.92
C PHE A 61 19.30 5.00 24.73
N ASN A 62 19.38 4.42 23.54
CA ASN A 62 20.21 4.97 22.46
C ASN A 62 19.63 4.96 21.02
N GLU A 63 18.31 4.88 20.83
CA GLU A 63 17.70 5.12 19.50
C GLU A 63 16.78 6.37 19.48
N PRO A 64 17.07 7.39 18.63
CA PRO A 64 16.17 8.52 18.41
C PRO A 64 14.95 8.12 17.56
N PRO A 65 13.77 8.72 17.78
CA PRO A 65 12.55 8.35 17.06
C PRO A 65 12.65 8.74 15.59
N LYS A 66 12.47 7.79 14.66
CA LYS A 66 12.35 8.11 13.23
C LYS A 66 11.16 7.42 12.54
N LYS A 67 10.19 8.30 12.26
CA LYS A 67 9.30 8.39 11.08
C LYS A 67 8.11 7.41 10.97
N GLN A 68 7.00 7.81 11.58
CA GLN A 68 5.69 7.73 10.94
C GLN A 68 5.39 9.07 10.25
N SER A 69 5.59 9.12 8.93
CA SER A 69 5.03 10.15 8.04
C SER A 69 4.91 9.51 6.65
N GLN A 70 3.79 8.86 6.37
CA GLN A 70 3.35 8.66 4.99
C GLN A 70 2.32 9.76 4.72
N PRO A 71 2.57 10.69 3.78
CA PRO A 71 1.50 11.54 3.27
C PRO A 71 0.57 10.72 2.37
N PRO A 72 -0.75 11.02 2.37
CA PRO A 72 -1.65 10.45 1.38
C PRO A 72 -1.39 11.18 0.05
N SER A 73 -0.77 10.49 -0.91
CA SER A 73 -0.70 10.96 -2.30
C SER A 73 -1.73 10.20 -3.13
N TYR A 74 -2.89 10.82 -3.33
CA TYR A 74 -3.75 10.55 -4.47
C TYR A 74 -3.59 11.73 -5.42
N ASP A 75 -3.13 11.45 -6.64
CA ASP A 75 -3.62 12.11 -7.87
C ASP A 75 -3.11 11.30 -9.07
N HIS A 76 -4.01 10.50 -9.62
CA HIS A 76 -3.88 10.02 -10.99
C HIS A 76 -4.11 11.21 -11.92
N HIS A 77 -3.05 11.69 -12.57
CA HIS A 77 -3.18 12.43 -13.82
C HIS A 77 -3.28 11.41 -14.97
N PRO A 78 -4.38 11.37 -15.74
CA PRO A 78 -4.30 10.82 -17.08
C PRO A 78 -3.65 11.86 -17.99
N THR A 79 -2.59 11.42 -18.64
CA THR A 79 -1.99 11.90 -19.90
C THR A 79 -2.94 12.73 -20.78
N ILE A 80 -2.49 13.92 -21.19
CA ILE A 80 -2.42 14.48 -22.57
C ILE A 80 -2.25 16.00 -22.43
N SER A 81 -1.02 16.49 -22.52
CA SER A 81 -0.71 17.89 -22.79
C SER A 81 -0.66 18.10 -24.31
N GLU A 82 -1.81 18.44 -24.88
CA GLU A 82 -1.89 19.22 -26.12
C GLU A 82 -1.46 20.66 -25.79
N GLU A 83 -0.15 20.93 -25.86
CA GLU A 83 0.36 22.29 -25.95
C GLU A 83 0.62 22.57 -27.43
N ALA A 84 -0.47 22.94 -28.10
CA ALA A 84 -0.45 23.52 -29.43
C ALA A 84 -0.34 25.05 -29.32
N SER A 85 0.54 25.61 -30.14
CA SER A 85 0.41 26.95 -30.75
C SER A 85 0.86 28.18 -29.94
N ASP A 86 2.13 28.54 -30.12
CA ASP A 86 2.54 29.92 -30.46
C ASP A 86 1.76 30.37 -31.74
N PRO A 87 1.46 31.65 -32.05
CA PRO A 87 2.04 32.90 -31.53
C PRO A 87 1.08 34.12 -31.43
N GLN A 88 1.66 35.26 -31.04
CA GLN A 88 1.36 36.61 -31.56
C GLN A 88 0.23 37.52 -30.99
N GLN A 89 0.71 38.68 -30.48
CA GLN A 89 0.32 40.06 -30.85
C GLN A 89 -0.63 40.87 -29.96
N MET A 90 -0.38 42.19 -30.02
CA MET A 90 -1.08 43.33 -29.42
C MET A 90 -0.60 43.63 -27.98
N GLU A 91 -0.05 44.78 -27.62
CA GLU A 91 0.01 46.07 -28.29
C GLU A 91 0.99 46.95 -27.50
N LEU A 92 1.87 47.64 -28.22
CA LEU A 92 2.84 48.58 -27.69
C LEU A 92 2.16 49.92 -27.42
N THR A 93 1.65 50.14 -26.21
CA THR A 93 1.13 51.43 -25.71
C THR A 93 0.77 51.17 -24.24
N GLU A 94 1.16 51.90 -23.22
CA GLU A 94 1.40 53.32 -23.12
C GLU A 94 2.02 53.54 -21.73
N GLN A 95 3.35 53.69 -21.66
CA GLN A 95 3.98 54.33 -20.51
C GLN A 95 3.59 55.82 -20.56
N LYS A 96 2.52 56.17 -19.85
CA LYS A 96 2.13 57.55 -19.59
C LYS A 96 1.74 57.67 -18.11
N ASN A 97 2.63 58.32 -17.37
CA ASN A 97 2.34 59.45 -16.47
C ASN A 97 1.00 59.39 -15.72
N THR A 98 1.02 59.41 -14.38
CA THR A 98 0.83 60.61 -13.55
C THR A 98 0.47 60.16 -12.12
N GLU A 99 1.14 60.76 -11.14
CA GLU A 99 0.71 61.00 -9.75
C GLU A 99 -0.27 60.01 -9.09
N ASP A 100 0.23 59.28 -8.08
CA ASP A 100 -0.52 59.25 -6.83
C ASP A 100 0.39 59.72 -5.70
N LYS A 101 -0.02 60.83 -5.11
CA LYS A 101 0.64 61.54 -4.01
C LYS A 101 0.35 60.79 -2.72
N GLU A 102 1.21 61.05 -1.74
CA GLU A 102 0.83 61.16 -0.32
C GLU A 102 0.18 59.93 0.34
N HIS A 103 0.92 59.29 1.25
CA HIS A 103 0.86 59.68 2.66
C HIS A 103 1.83 58.82 3.50
N LYS A 104 2.77 59.50 4.17
CA LYS A 104 3.40 59.06 5.44
C LYS A 104 2.46 59.55 6.56
N PRO A 105 2.08 58.73 7.55
CA PRO A 105 2.72 58.77 8.89
C PRO A 105 2.75 57.36 9.54
N SER A 106 3.54 57.04 10.57
CA SER A 106 4.24 57.80 11.60
C SER A 106 5.66 57.27 11.72
#